data_AF-A0A524C220-F1
#
_entry.id   AF-A0A524C220-F1
#
_cell.length_a   1.000
_cell.length_b   1.000
_cell.length_c   1.000
_cell.angle_alpha   90.00
_cell.angle_beta   90.00
_cell.angle_gamma   90.00
#
_symmetry.space_group_name_H-M   'P 1'
#
loop_
_entity.id
_entity.type
_entity.pdbx_description
1 polymer ?
#
loop_
_entity_poly.entity_id
_entity_poly.type
_entity_poly.pdbx_seq_one_letter_code
_entity_poly.pdbx_strand_id
1 'polypeptide(L)' 'MSNKKQFSRDLKFIVELILINLMILIPFIVIKDSLYVITSPSMSPTINVGDIVVMGNKNPDEIKASERNGDIL' A
#
# COMPACT_ATOMS: atom_id res chain seq x y z
N MET A 1 2.87 46.83 4.25
CA MET A 1 1.76 45.94 3.82
C MET A 1 2.19 44.74 2.95
N SER A 2 3.43 44.69 2.44
CA SER A 2 3.91 43.62 1.54
C SER A 2 4.17 42.26 2.24
N ASN A 3 4.79 42.26 3.43
CA ASN A 3 5.23 41.03 4.11
C ASN A 3 4.11 40.07 4.50
N LYS A 4 2.89 40.55 4.82
CA LYS A 4 1.77 39.68 5.22
C LYS A 4 1.25 38.84 4.05
N LYS A 5 1.25 39.39 2.82
CA LYS A 5 0.80 38.66 1.63
C LYS A 5 1.81 37.59 1.20
N GLN A 6 3.10 37.88 1.31
CA GLN A 6 4.16 36.91 1.01
C GLN A 6 4.13 35.73 1.99
N PHE A 7 4.08 36.01 3.29
CA PHE A 7 3.95 34.97 4.33
C PHE A 7 2.73 34.06 4.12
N SER A 8 1.59 34.62 3.71
CA SER A 8 0.38 33.84 3.43
C SER A 8 0.51 32.92 2.21
N ARG A 9 1.34 33.26 1.23
CA ARG A 9 1.61 32.42 0.05
C ARG A 9 2.55 31.28 0.40
N ASP A 10 3.59 31.57 1.18
CA ASP A 10 4.56 30.57 1.62
C ASP A 10 3.88 29.53 2.53
N LEU A 11 2.99 29.97 3.42
CA LEU A 11 2.20 29.06 4.25
C LEU A 11 1.28 28.15 3.42
N LYS A 12 0.61 28.68 2.40
CA LYS A 12 -0.23 27.87 1.49
C LYS A 12 0.61 26.80 0.78
N PHE A 13 1.76 27.19 0.26
CA PHE A 13 2.67 26.26 -0.40
C PHE A 13 3.14 25.15 0.54
N ILE A 14 3.51 25.48 1.78
CA ILE A 14 3.91 24.49 2.78
C ILE A 14 2.76 23.53 3.09
N VAL A 15 1.54 24.04 3.26
CA VAL A 15 0.36 23.20 3.52
C VAL A 15 0.08 22.26 2.33
N GLU A 16 0.13 22.77 1.10
CA GLU A 16 -0.04 21.95 -0.10
C GLU A 16 1.05 20.87 -0.20
N LEU A 17 2.31 21.21 0.08
CA LEU A 17 3.41 20.26 0.09
C LEU A 17 3.21 19.14 1.12
N ILE A 18 2.77 19.49 2.33
CA ILE A 18 2.47 18.51 3.39
C ILE A 18 1.32 17.60 2.96
N LEU A 19 0.26 18.15 2.37
CA LEU A 19 -0.89 17.37 1.90
C LEU A 19 -0.49 16.38 0.80
N ILE A 20 0.33 16.80 -0.16
CA ILE A 20 0.83 15.92 -1.22
C ILE A 20 1.65 14.77 -0.63
N ASN A 21 2.57 15.07 0.31
CA ASN A 21 3.38 14.05 0.96
C ASN A 21 2.54 13.06 1.79
N LEU A 22 1.54 13.57 2.52
CA LEU A 22 0.61 12.72 3.26
C LEU A 22 -0.18 11.81 2.31
N MET A 23 -0.66 12.34 1.18
CA MET A 23 -1.41 11.56 0.21
C MET A 23 -0.58 10.41 -0.39
N ILE A 24 0.73 10.63 -0.58
CA ILE A 24 1.66 9.59 -1.04
C ILE A 24 1.91 8.54 0.05
N LEU A 25 2.02 8.94 1.32
CA LEU A 25 2.37 8.05 2.44
C LEU A 25 1.19 7.21 2.96
N ILE A 26 -0.03 7.75 2.95
CA ILE A 26 -1.24 7.07 3.44
C ILE A 26 -1.40 5.64 2.89
N PRO A 27 -1.31 5.36 1.57
CA PRO A 27 -1.50 3.99 1.06
C PRO A 27 -0.49 3.01 1.67
N PHE A 28 0.77 3.40 1.86
CA PHE A 28 1.79 2.55 2.49
C PHE A 28 1.47 2.26 3.96
N ILE A 29 0.96 3.25 4.71
CA ILE A 29 0.55 3.05 6.10
C ILE A 29 -0.64 2.09 6.19
N VAL A 30 -1.60 2.19 5.25
CA VAL A 30 -2.81 1.38 5.24
C VAL A 30 -2.52 -0.08 4.89
N ILE A 31 -1.65 -0.34 3.90
CA ILE A 31 -1.40 -1.71 3.42
C ILE A 31 -0.26 -2.42 4.17
N LYS A 32 0.49 -1.73 5.05
CA LYS A 32 1.71 -2.28 5.67
C LYS A 32 1.49 -3.63 6.36
N ASP A 33 0.34 -3.80 7.02
CA ASP A 33 0.02 -5.00 7.80
C ASP A 33 -0.49 -6.15 6.91
N SER A 34 -0.80 -5.86 5.65
CA SER A 34 -1.23 -6.82 4.64
C SER A 34 -0.10 -7.21 3.69
N LEU A 35 1.08 -6.58 3.77
CA LEU A 35 2.21 -6.96 2.92
C LEU A 35 2.95 -8.16 3.50
N TYR A 36 3.17 -9.18 2.66
CA TYR A 36 3.92 -10.37 3.03
C TYR A 36 5.02 -10.67 2.03
N VAL A 37 6.19 -11.06 2.54
CA VAL A 37 7.33 -11.47 1.71
C VAL A 37 7.36 -12.98 1.67
N ILE A 38 7.37 -13.53 0.45
CA ILE A 38 7.34 -14.98 0.24
C ILE A 38 8.72 -15.55 0.53
N THR A 39 8.80 -16.45 1.51
CA THR A 39 10.05 -17.06 1.99
C THR A 39 10.24 -18.50 1.54
N SER A 40 9.21 -19.17 1.01
CA SER A 40 9.26 -20.57 0.59
C SER A 40 8.89 -20.76 -0.88
N PRO A 41 9.47 -21.75 -1.58
CA PRO A 41 9.19 -22.02 -2.99
C PRO A 41 7.95 -22.91 -3.21
N SER A 42 7.11 -23.13 -2.19
CA SER A 42 5.98 -24.08 -2.24
C SER A 42 4.92 -23.74 -3.31
N MET A 43 4.82 -22.47 -3.70
CA MET A 43 3.86 -21.95 -4.67
C MET A 43 4.50 -21.65 -6.04
N SER A 44 5.73 -22.12 -6.28
CA SER A 44 6.41 -21.96 -7.56
C SER A 44 5.71 -22.80 -8.65
N PRO A 45 5.53 -22.29 -9.89
CA PRO A 45 6.06 -21.03 -10.44
C PRO A 45 5.13 -19.81 -10.26
N THR A 46 3.94 -20.00 -9.68
CA THR A 46 2.92 -18.94 -9.55
C THR A 46 3.37 -17.80 -8.64
N ILE A 47 4.06 -18.14 -7.55
CA ILE A 47 4.68 -17.19 -6.62
C ILE A 47 6.11 -17.64 -6.33
N ASN A 48 7.06 -16.71 -6.42
CA ASN A 48 8.47 -16.96 -6.21
C ASN A 48 8.96 -16.39 -4.87
N VAL A 49 10.07 -16.95 -4.39
CA VAL A 49 10.75 -16.45 -3.18
C VAL A 49 11.25 -15.03 -3.44
N GLY A 50 10.92 -14.11 -2.54
CA GLY A 50 11.24 -12.70 -2.65
C GLY A 50 10.12 -11.83 -3.23
N ASP A 51 9.03 -12.44 -3.73
CA ASP A 51 7.85 -11.69 -4.13
C ASP A 51 7.19 -11.02 -2.92
N ILE A 52 6.66 -9.82 -3.13
CA ILE A 52 5.85 -9.08 -2.15
C ILE A 52 4.40 -9.19 -2.58
N VAL A 53 3.57 -9.78 -1.72
CA VAL A 53 2.14 -9.99 -1.97
C VAL A 53 1.29 -9.20 -0.97
N VAL A 54 0.08 -8.84 -1.38
CA VAL A 54 -0.93 -8.23 -0.51
C VAL A 54 -1.88 -9.33 -0.05
N MET A 55 -1.87 -9.62 1.24
CA MET A 55 -2.76 -10.59 1.89
C MET A 55 -4.17 -10.00 2.01
N GLY A 56 -5.15 -10.74 1.49
CA GLY A 56 -6.56 -10.47 1.77
C GLY A 56 -7.00 -11.18 3.04
N ASN A 57 -7.78 -10.51 3.90
CA ASN A 57 -8.46 -11.19 5.00
C ASN A 57 -9.73 -11.86 4.44
N LYS A 58 -9.73 -13.19 4.40
CA LYS A 58 -10.84 -13.99 3.90
C LYS A 58 -11.17 -15.09 4.90
N ASN A 59 -12.46 -15.35 5.09
CA ASN A 59 -12.90 -16.44 5.95
C ASN A 59 -12.49 -17.78 5.30
N PRO A 60 -11.97 -18.77 6.05
CA PRO A 60 -11.65 -20.09 5.53
C PRO A 60 -12.72 -20.72 4.65
N ASP A 61 -14.00 -20.54 4.98
CA ASP A 61 -15.13 -21.11 4.24
C ASP A 61 -15.34 -20.47 2.85
N GLU A 62 -14.73 -19.30 2.61
CA GLU A 62 -14.82 -18.55 1.36
C GLU A 62 -13.60 -18.75 0.45
N ILE A 63 -12.58 -19.49 0.93
CA ILE A 63 -11.36 -19.78 0.18
C ILE A 63 -11.69 -20.77 -0.95
N LYS A 64 -11.45 -20.34 -2.18
CA LYS A 64 -11.62 -21.17 -3.37
C LYS A 64 -10.26 -21.73 -3.78
N ALA A 65 -10.06 -23.04 -3.66
CA ALA A 65 -8.93 -23.72 -4.27
C ALA A 65 -9.26 -24.04 -5.74
N SER A 66 -8.68 -23.29 -6.68
CA SER A 66 -8.85 -23.53 -8.12
C SER A 66 -7.61 -23.11 -8.90
N GLU A 67 -7.24 -23.88 -9.92
CA GLU A 67 -6.09 -23.56 -10.79
C GLU A 67 -6.32 -22.30 -11.64
N ARG A 68 -7.58 -21.91 -11.87
CA ARG A 68 -7.92 -20.80 -12.78
C ARG A 68 -8.40 -19.54 -12.05
N ASN A 69 -9.18 -19.70 -10.99
CA ASN A 69 -9.78 -18.61 -10.19
C ASN A 69 -9.62 -18.86 -8.69
N GLY A 70 -8.55 -19.53 -8.28
CA GLY A 70 -8.31 -19.83 -6.88
C GLY A 70 -7.77 -18.65 -6.11
N ASP A 71 -8.08 -18.58 -4.82
CA ASP A 71 -7.38 -17.69 -3.91
C ASP A 71 -5.96 -18.23 -3.70
N ILE A 72 -4.99 -17.33 -3.76
CA ILE A 72 -3.59 -17.65 -3.51
C ILE A 72 -3.34 -17.30 -2.04
N LEU A 73 -3.22 -18.35 -1.23
CA LEU A 73 -2.95 -18.28 0.22
C LEU A 73 -1.56 -17.72 0.50
#